data_AF-A0A7Y3DU50-F1
#
_entry.id   AF-A0A7Y3DU50-F1
#
_cell.length_a   1.000
_cell.length_b   1.000
_cell.length_c   1.000
_cell.angle_alpha   90.00
_cell.angle_beta   90.00
_cell.angle_gamma   90.00
#
_symmetry.space_group_name_H-M   'P 1'
#
loop_
_entity.id
_entity.type
_entity.pdbx_description
1 polymer ?
#
loop_
_entity_poly.entity_id
_entity_poly.type
_entity_poly.pdbx_seq_one_letter_code
_entity_poly.pdbx_strand_id
1 'polypeptide(L)'
;MGELPNKMHGVLLTGHGGLDRLEVRSDIPVPRPGPHDVLIRVGAAAVNNTDINTRTAWYSKNDSASRDASWTGEPIRFPLIQGADVCGR
;
A
#
# COMPACT_ATOMS: atom_id res chain seq x y z
N MET A 1 17.55 6.47 20.37
CA MET A 1 16.95 6.03 19.09
C MET A 1 18.08 5.44 18.26
N GLY A 2 17.93 4.22 17.74
CA GLY A 2 18.94 3.64 16.84
C GLY A 2 18.86 4.30 15.46
N GLU A 3 19.93 4.19 14.68
CA GLU A 3 19.90 4.63 13.27
C GLU A 3 18.78 3.92 12.51
N LEU A 4 18.04 4.68 11.70
CA LEU A 4 17.04 4.13 10.80
C LEU A 4 17.74 3.45 9.61
N PRO A 5 17.27 2.28 9.16
CA PRO A 5 17.80 1.68 7.95
C PRO A 5 17.40 2.53 6.73
N ASN A 6 18.21 2.48 5.68
CA ASN A 6 17.88 3.15 4.41
C ASN A 6 16.78 2.41 3.62
N LYS A 7 16.57 1.12 3.93
CA LYS A 7 15.62 0.22 3.27
C LYS A 7 14.77 -0.51 4.30
N MET A 8 13.54 -0.84 3.90
CA MET A 8 12.57 -1.59 4.69
C MET A 8 11.94 -2.73 3.88
N HIS A 9 11.24 -3.60 4.61
CA HIS A 9 10.45 -4.67 4.03
C HIS A 9 8.99 -4.23 3.89
N GLY A 10 8.30 -4.77 2.91
CA GLY A 10 6.88 -4.53 2.70
C GLY A 10 6.31 -5.35 1.56
N VAL A 11 4.99 -5.26 1.40
CA VAL A 11 4.27 -5.86 0.27
C VAL A 11 3.87 -4.73 -0.68
N LEU A 12 4.35 -4.80 -1.91
CA LEU A 12 3.99 -3.87 -2.98
C LEU A 12 2.86 -4.45 -3.82
N LEU A 13 1.79 -3.68 -3.95
CA LEU A 13 0.80 -3.85 -4.99
C LEU A 13 1.36 -3.26 -6.30
N THR A 14 1.59 -4.09 -7.32
CA THR A 14 2.25 -3.69 -8.59
C THR A 14 1.29 -3.47 -9.75
N GLY A 15 0.01 -3.77 -9.58
CA GLY A 15 -1.04 -3.57 -10.56
C GLY A 15 -2.37 -4.16 -10.09
N HIS A 16 -3.42 -4.04 -10.89
CA HIS A 16 -4.68 -4.72 -10.59
C HIS A 16 -4.65 -6.20 -10.99
N GLY A 17 -5.32 -7.07 -10.22
CA GLY A 17 -5.46 -8.49 -10.55
C GLY A 17 -5.45 -9.44 -9.35
N GLY A 18 -4.85 -10.61 -9.55
CA GLY A 18 -4.73 -11.67 -8.56
C GLY A 18 -3.62 -11.43 -7.54
N LEU A 19 -3.29 -12.48 -6.79
CA LEU A 19 -2.20 -12.45 -5.80
C LEU A 19 -0.81 -12.26 -6.45
N ASP A 20 -0.68 -12.53 -7.75
CA ASP A 20 0.53 -12.25 -8.55
C ASP A 20 0.92 -10.77 -8.57
N ARG A 21 0.00 -9.87 -8.16
CA ARG A 21 0.25 -8.43 -8.05
C ARG A 21 0.75 -7.98 -6.68
N LEU A 22 0.95 -8.91 -5.74
CA LEU A 22 1.52 -8.62 -4.43
C LEU A 22 2.96 -9.14 -4.37
N GLU A 23 3.92 -8.23 -4.39
CA GLU A 23 5.34 -8.54 -4.31
C GLU A 23 5.90 -8.26 -2.92
N VAL A 24 6.46 -9.27 -2.26
CA VAL A 24 7.24 -9.08 -1.02
C VAL A 24 8.62 -8.55 -1.38
N ARG A 25 8.98 -7.38 -0.86
CA ARG A 25 10.27 -6.71 -1.11
C ARG A 25 10.98 -6.42 0.20
N SER A 26 12.31 -6.43 0.17
CA SER A 26 13.19 -6.11 1.31
C SER A 26 14.01 -4.83 1.11
N ASP A 27 13.82 -4.17 -0.04
CA ASP A 27 14.67 -3.09 -0.52
C ASP A 27 13.91 -1.78 -0.75
N ILE A 28 12.71 -1.63 -0.16
CA ILE A 28 11.88 -0.44 -0.29
C ILE A 28 12.55 0.72 0.47
N PRO A 29 12.74 1.91 -0.11
CA PRO A 29 13.29 3.05 0.62
C PRO A 29 12.42 3.42 1.84
N VAL A 30 13.06 3.63 3.00
CA VAL A 30 12.35 4.16 4.17
C VAL A 30 11.87 5.59 3.87
N PRO A 31 10.58 5.91 4.06
CA PRO A 31 10.06 7.24 3.75
C PRO A 31 10.66 8.29 4.69
N ARG A 32 10.83 9.50 4.16
CA ARG A 32 11.26 10.67 4.94
C ARG A 32 10.02 11.47 5.33
N PRO A 33 9.65 11.54 6.62
CA PRO A 33 8.51 12.33 7.05
C PRO A 33 8.74 13.82 6.76
N GLY A 34 7.70 14.52 6.31
CA GLY A 34 7.69 15.98 6.24
C GLY A 34 7.58 16.63 7.63
N PRO A 35 7.49 17.97 7.70
CA PRO A 35 7.46 18.71 8.97
C PRO A 35 6.31 18.35 9.92
N HIS A 36 5.22 17.76 9.40
CA HIS A 36 4.02 17.42 10.15
C HIS A 36 3.71 15.90 10.15
N ASP A 37 4.60 15.09 9.58
CA ASP A 37 4.44 13.66 9.54
C ASP A 37 5.21 13.00 10.69
N VAL A 38 4.78 11.80 11.08
CA VAL A 38 5.55 10.92 11.96
C VAL A 38 5.97 9.67 11.18
N LEU A 39 7.14 9.14 11.52
CA LEU A 39 7.58 7.84 11.04
C LEU A 39 7.46 6.84 12.19
N ILE A 40 6.65 5.80 12.00
CA ILE A 40 6.53 4.69 12.94
C ILE A 40 7.17 3.44 12.34
N ARG A 41 7.73 2.60 13.20
CA ARG A 41 7.98 1.20 12.86
C ARG A 41 6.72 0.41 13.15
N VAL A 42 6.10 -0.08 12.08
CA VAL A 42 4.92 -0.94 12.12
C VAL A 42 5.20 -2.20 12.96
N GLY A 43 4.35 -2.45 13.95
CA GLY A 43 4.35 -3.66 14.77
C GLY A 43 3.28 -4.66 14.34
N ALA A 44 2.12 -4.17 13.90
CA ALA A 44 1.08 -4.96 13.27
C ALA A 44 0.26 -4.10 12.29
N ALA A 45 -0.34 -4.76 11.29
CA ALA A 45 -1.30 -4.17 10.36
C ALA A 45 -2.46 -5.15 10.16
N ALA A 46 -3.69 -4.65 10.07
CA ALA A 46 -4.86 -5.49 9.85
C ALA A 46 -5.10 -5.73 8.35
N VAL A 47 -5.79 -6.83 8.05
CA VAL A 47 -6.27 -7.15 6.69
C VAL A 47 -7.74 -6.77 6.60
N ASN A 48 -8.10 -6.06 5.54
CA ASN A 48 -9.45 -5.57 5.30
C ASN A 48 -9.93 -5.91 3.89
N ASN A 49 -11.26 -5.95 3.69
CA ASN A 49 -11.84 -6.13 2.35
C ASN A 49 -11.35 -5.06 1.35
N THR A 50 -11.03 -3.85 1.83
CA THR A 50 -10.49 -2.79 0.97
C THR A 50 -9.17 -3.18 0.32
N ASP A 51 -8.35 -4.01 0.97
CA ASP A 51 -7.09 -4.48 0.39
C ASP A 51 -7.35 -5.33 -0.86
N ILE A 52 -8.36 -6.21 -0.78
CA ILE A 52 -8.80 -7.05 -1.89
C ILE A 52 -9.45 -6.19 -2.98
N ASN A 53 -10.43 -5.36 -2.60
CA ASN A 53 -11.22 -4.57 -3.54
C ASN A 53 -10.35 -3.60 -4.34
N THR A 54 -9.38 -2.94 -3.69
CA THR A 54 -8.41 -2.08 -4.39
C THR A 54 -7.53 -2.88 -5.34
N ARG A 55 -7.01 -4.04 -4.91
CA ARG A 55 -6.18 -4.91 -5.76
C ARG A 55 -6.95 -5.40 -6.98
N THR A 56 -8.20 -5.81 -6.83
CA THR A 56 -8.99 -6.37 -7.94
C THR A 56 -9.72 -5.33 -8.77
N ALA A 57 -9.46 -4.03 -8.56
CA ALA A 57 -10.18 -2.91 -9.20
C ALA A 57 -11.70 -2.94 -8.99
N TRP A 58 -12.16 -3.54 -7.89
CA TRP A 58 -13.58 -3.79 -7.63
C TRP A 58 -14.42 -2.50 -7.52
N TYR A 59 -13.80 -1.38 -7.14
CA TYR A 59 -14.49 -0.09 -7.04
C TYR A 59 -14.72 0.61 -8.39
N SER A 60 -14.12 0.12 -9.47
CA SER A 60 -14.33 0.69 -10.80
C SER A 60 -15.80 0.61 -11.19
N LYS A 61 -16.32 1.73 -11.71
CA LYS A 61 -17.68 1.80 -12.27
C LYS A 61 -17.71 1.40 -13.75
N ASN A 62 -16.54 1.10 -14.30
CA ASN A 62 -16.31 0.79 -15.71
C ASN A 62 -15.69 -0.60 -15.86
N ASP A 63 -16.29 -1.62 -15.22
CA ASP A 63 -15.90 -3.02 -15.33
C ASP A 63 -14.42 -3.29 -14.99
N SER A 64 -14.00 -2.93 -13.77
CA SER A 64 -12.62 -3.13 -13.28
C SER A 64 -11.56 -2.34 -14.06
N ALA A 65 -11.93 -1.24 -14.74
CA ALA A 65 -11.00 -0.38 -15.45
C ALA A 65 -10.04 0.34 -14.49
N SER A 66 -8.75 0.36 -14.83
CA SER A 66 -7.71 0.99 -14.00
C SER A 66 -7.86 2.52 -13.89
N ARG A 67 -8.64 3.15 -14.76
CA ARG A 67 -8.83 4.61 -14.81
C ARG A 67 -9.68 5.17 -13.66
N ASP A 68 -10.41 4.32 -12.95
CA ASP A 68 -11.35 4.71 -11.89
C ASP A 68 -11.41 3.68 -10.75
N ALA A 69 -10.34 2.90 -10.57
CA ALA A 69 -10.34 1.71 -9.72
C ALA A 69 -10.21 1.97 -8.20
N SER A 70 -9.98 3.22 -7.77
CA SER A 70 -10.01 3.56 -6.35
C SER A 70 -11.45 3.70 -5.83
N TRP A 71 -11.62 3.63 -4.51
CA TRP A 71 -12.92 3.91 -3.88
C TRP A 71 -13.48 5.30 -4.26
N THR A 72 -12.60 6.28 -4.50
CA THR A 72 -13.01 7.64 -4.87
C THR A 72 -13.27 7.82 -6.37
N GLY A 73 -13.09 6.76 -7.18
CA GLY A 73 -13.25 6.81 -8.63
C GLY A 73 -12.04 7.38 -9.38
N GLU A 74 -10.87 7.40 -8.75
CA GLU A 74 -9.61 7.87 -9.35
C GLU A 74 -8.68 6.70 -9.68
N PRO A 75 -7.72 6.86 -10.61
CA PRO A 75 -6.70 5.85 -10.88
C PRO A 75 -5.84 5.59 -9.64
N ILE A 76 -5.58 4.31 -9.36
CA ILE A 76 -4.56 3.91 -8.38
C ILE A 76 -3.18 4.05 -9.01
N ARG A 77 -2.23 4.65 -8.28
CA ARG A 77 -0.83 4.72 -8.69
C ARG A 77 -0.06 3.53 -8.12
N PHE A 78 0.67 2.84 -9.01
CA PHE A 78 1.53 1.71 -8.65
C PHE A 78 3.01 2.09 -8.73
N PRO A 79 3.90 1.46 -7.93
CA PRO A 79 3.57 0.51 -6.87
C PRO A 79 2.94 1.19 -5.64
N LEU A 80 2.09 0.45 -4.91
CA LEU A 80 1.39 0.94 -3.71
C LEU A 80 1.62 -0.02 -2.53
N ILE A 81 1.92 0.50 -1.34
CA ILE A 81 1.82 -0.27 -0.09
C ILE A 81 0.41 -0.10 0.46
N GLN A 82 -0.30 -1.20 0.68
CA GLN A 82 -1.66 -1.22 1.24
C GLN A 82 -1.63 -1.33 2.79
N GLY A 83 -2.80 -1.35 3.42
CA GLY A 83 -2.98 -1.43 4.89
C GLY A 83 -3.49 -0.12 5.47
N ALA A 84 -4.78 -0.10 5.85
CA ALA A 84 -5.43 1.08 6.41
C ALA A 84 -5.35 1.17 7.94
N ASP A 85 -5.29 0.02 8.61
CA ASP A 85 -5.23 -0.06 10.08
C ASP A 85 -3.85 -0.56 10.51
N VAL A 86 -3.11 0.28 11.23
CA VAL A 86 -1.72 0.00 11.62
C VAL A 86 -1.46 0.44 13.05
N CYS A 87 -0.63 -0.32 13.78
CA CYS A 87 -0.09 0.11 15.06
C CYS A 87 1.42 -0.13 15.11
N GLY A 88 2.12 0.72 15.87
CA GLY A 88 3.58 0.72 15.90
C GLY A 88 4.14 1.68 16.95
N ARG A 89 5.45 1.91 16.89
CA ARG A 89 6.18 2.86 17.73
C ARG A 89 7.13 3.71 16.91
#